data_AF-A0A1J3FAE6-F1
#
_entry.id   AF-A0A1J3FAE6-F1
#
_cell.length_a   1.000
_cell.length_b   1.000
_cell.length_c   1.000
_cell.angle_alpha   90.00
_cell.angle_beta   90.00
_cell.angle_gamma   90.00
#
_symmetry.space_group_name_H-M   'P 1'
#
loop_
_entity.id
_entity.type
_entity.pdbx_description
1 polymer ?
#
loop_
_entity_poly.entity_id
_entity_poly.type
_entity_poly.pdbx_seq_one_letter_code
_entity_poly.pdbx_strand_id
1 'polypeptide(L)'
;LIGRFEVSLDLKSAETKTCLAHNGWVDLGTNNKSSKKKNKPGSDPELHVSVRVEPDPRYVFQFDGEPECSPRIFQVQGNTKQAVFTCKFGFRNSGDRNLCHSLSSSSLNSVKEQTLKERKGWSITIHDLSGSPVAIASMVTPFVPSPGSNRVTRSNPGAWLILRPDGYTMKPWGRLEAWREPGVSSDVLGYRFELFQDGVATAISVTSSISTKLGGSFVIDGTLSTSTTTAAASCLTSAAGSFDLSTSGGSSRTCSGTGSDFGFLLPQAQRNLGFVMSTMVGGVEKHSEPKVEVGVKHVTCTEDAAAHVALAAAVDLSMDACKLFSHKLRKELRRQQSCVGVVV
;
A
#
# COMPACT_ATOMS: atom_id res chain seq x y z
N LEU A 1 27.34 16.92 25.34
CA LEU A 1 27.53 15.73 24.49
C LEU A 1 28.87 15.11 24.84
N ILE A 2 28.94 13.80 25.12
CA ILE A 2 30.18 13.11 25.55
C ILE A 2 31.02 12.63 24.34
N GLY A 3 30.40 12.48 23.17
CA GLY A 3 31.05 12.18 21.88
C GLY A 3 30.08 11.50 20.91
N ARG A 4 30.54 11.06 19.74
CA ARG A 4 29.76 10.29 18.75
C ARG A 4 30.39 8.90 18.61
N PHE A 5 29.59 7.86 18.87
CA PHE A 5 29.94 6.47 18.58
C PHE A 5 29.32 6.10 17.23
N GLU A 6 30.07 5.38 16.38
CA GLU A 6 29.58 4.90 15.09
C GLU A 6 29.67 3.38 15.08
N VAL A 7 28.54 2.72 14.80
CA VAL A 7 28.42 1.25 14.78
C VAL A 7 28.01 0.82 13.39
N SER A 8 28.86 0.06 12.71
CA SER A 8 28.53 -0.54 11.41
C SER A 8 27.70 -1.81 11.64
N LEU A 9 26.50 -1.85 11.05
CA LEU A 9 25.59 -2.98 11.16
C LEU A 9 25.58 -3.78 9.85
N ASP A 10 25.83 -5.10 9.91
CA ASP A 10 25.58 -5.99 8.77
C ASP A 10 24.15 -6.53 8.85
N LEU A 11 23.29 -6.07 7.92
CA LEU A 11 21.87 -6.39 7.89
C LEU A 11 21.52 -7.51 6.89
N LYS A 12 22.50 -8.14 6.22
CA LYS A 12 22.23 -9.15 5.17
C LYS A 12 21.38 -10.33 5.65
N SER A 13 21.51 -10.72 6.93
CA SER A 13 20.73 -11.82 7.51
C SER A 13 19.35 -11.39 8.02
N ALA A 14 19.13 -10.09 8.22
CA ALA A 14 17.91 -9.53 8.83
C ALA A 14 16.68 -9.59 7.91
N GLU A 15 16.88 -9.75 6.59
CA GLU A 15 15.78 -9.84 5.63
C GLU A 15 14.93 -11.11 5.79
N THR A 16 15.54 -12.20 6.29
CA THR A 16 14.90 -13.52 6.33
C THR A 16 14.71 -14.09 7.73
N LYS A 17 15.50 -13.63 8.71
CA LYS A 17 15.44 -14.13 10.10
C LYS A 17 15.94 -13.08 11.09
N THR A 18 15.51 -13.22 12.33
CA THR A 18 16.07 -12.44 13.44
C THR A 18 17.57 -12.67 13.55
N CYS A 19 18.36 -11.60 13.64
CA CYS A 19 19.80 -11.66 13.80
C CYS A 19 20.33 -10.62 14.79
N LEU A 20 21.46 -10.94 15.44
CA LEU A 20 22.22 -9.99 16.24
C LEU A 20 23.20 -9.28 15.31
N ALA A 21 22.84 -8.08 14.86
CA ALA A 21 23.62 -7.30 13.89
C ALA A 21 24.92 -6.74 14.49
N HIS A 22 24.97 -6.52 15.80
CA HIS A 22 26.18 -6.13 16.54
C HIS A 22 26.11 -6.61 17.98
N ASN A 23 27.24 -7.02 18.54
CA ASN A 23 27.37 -7.32 19.97
C ASN A 23 28.83 -7.18 20.40
N GLY A 24 29.16 -6.04 20.98
CA GLY A 24 30.51 -5.79 21.48
C GLY A 24 30.76 -4.35 21.88
N TRP A 25 31.97 -4.11 22.36
CA TRP A 25 32.48 -2.80 22.74
C TRP A 25 32.75 -1.93 21.51
N VAL A 26 32.39 -0.66 21.61
CA VAL A 26 32.55 0.35 20.57
C VAL A 26 33.28 1.53 21.20
N ASP A 27 34.45 1.84 20.64
CA ASP A 27 35.30 2.91 21.16
C ASP A 27 34.76 4.28 20.74
N LEU A 28 34.92 5.28 21.60
CA LEU A 28 34.57 6.64 21.26
C LEU A 28 35.56 7.19 20.23
N GLY A 29 35.12 7.31 18.98
CA GLY A 29 35.93 7.84 17.88
C GLY A 29 36.46 9.24 18.21
N THR A 30 37.75 9.35 18.55
CA THR A 30 38.39 10.66 18.73
C THR A 30 38.77 11.21 17.36
N ASN A 31 38.01 12.19 16.86
CA ASN A 31 38.27 12.85 15.56
C ASN A 31 39.58 13.67 15.49
N ASN A 32 40.49 13.53 16.47
CA ASN A 32 41.71 14.33 16.55
C ASN A 32 42.86 13.61 15.86
N LYS A 33 43.05 13.89 14.56
CA LYS A 33 44.27 13.59 13.80
C LYS A 33 45.55 14.26 14.35
N SER A 34 45.52 14.92 15.51
CA SER A 34 46.62 15.72 16.04
C SER A 34 47.20 15.28 17.40
N SER A 35 46.75 14.20 18.02
CA SER A 35 47.36 13.73 19.28
C SER A 35 47.87 12.29 19.19
N LYS A 36 48.99 12.12 18.49
CA LYS A 36 49.93 10.99 18.70
C LYS A 36 50.59 11.13 20.08
N LYS A 37 49.80 11.00 21.15
CA LYS A 37 50.32 10.73 22.50
C LYS A 37 49.68 9.42 22.93
N LYS A 38 50.51 8.39 23.08
CA LYS A 38 50.11 7.08 23.60
C LYS A 38 49.42 7.29 24.95
N ASN A 39 48.09 7.36 24.95
CA ASN A 39 47.33 7.23 26.18
C ASN A 39 47.51 5.80 26.71
N LYS A 40 47.50 5.66 28.04
CA LYS A 40 47.57 4.36 28.71
C LYS A 40 46.46 3.44 28.18
N PRO A 41 46.72 2.12 28.02
CA PRO A 41 45.66 1.17 27.66
C PRO A 41 44.57 1.25 28.73
N GLY A 42 43.33 1.58 28.32
CA GLY A 42 42.15 1.65 29.19
C GLY A 42 41.65 3.05 29.59
N SER A 43 42.03 4.14 28.92
CA SER A 43 41.50 5.49 29.25
C SER A 43 40.41 6.02 28.31
N ASP A 44 40.20 5.39 27.16
CA ASP A 44 39.23 5.87 26.19
C ASP A 44 37.85 5.31 26.56
N PRO A 45 36.79 6.12 26.58
CA PRO A 45 35.47 5.64 26.95
C PRO A 45 34.94 4.66 25.89
N GLU A 46 34.64 3.44 26.31
CA GLU A 46 34.07 2.37 25.49
C GLU A 46 32.59 2.20 25.81
N LEU A 47 31.78 1.91 24.80
CA LEU A 47 30.35 1.63 24.94
C LEU A 47 30.07 0.20 24.48
N HIS A 48 29.59 -0.65 25.39
CA HIS A 48 29.07 -1.96 24.98
C HIS A 48 27.70 -1.79 24.34
N VAL A 49 27.57 -2.20 23.07
CA VAL A 49 26.32 -2.13 22.33
C VAL A 49 25.95 -3.52 21.81
N SER A 50 24.69 -3.88 21.98
CA SER A 50 24.09 -5.06 21.36
C SER A 50 22.89 -4.61 20.51
N VAL A 51 22.94 -4.88 19.21
CA VAL A 51 21.87 -4.52 18.26
C VAL A 51 21.28 -5.80 17.71
N ARG A 52 20.03 -6.08 18.08
CA ARG A 52 19.22 -7.17 17.54
C ARG A 52 18.26 -6.60 16.50
N VAL A 53 18.17 -7.27 15.36
CA VAL A 53 17.29 -6.91 14.25
C VAL A 53 16.35 -8.07 14.00
N GLU A 54 15.05 -7.79 13.96
CA GLU A 54 14.01 -8.77 13.69
C GLU A 54 13.28 -8.40 12.40
N PRO A 55 13.02 -9.36 11.50
CA PRO A 55 12.22 -9.09 10.31
C PRO A 55 10.80 -8.70 10.73
N ASP A 56 10.25 -7.70 10.06
CA ASP A 56 8.87 -7.25 10.29
C ASP A 56 7.91 -8.40 9.93
N PRO A 57 7.13 -8.94 10.87
CA PRO A 57 6.25 -10.08 10.60
C PRO A 57 5.16 -9.66 9.59
N ARG A 58 4.96 -10.49 8.56
CA ARG A 58 4.01 -10.22 7.47
C ARG A 58 3.10 -11.41 7.21
N TYR A 59 1.81 -11.13 7.02
CA TYR A 59 0.88 -12.08 6.43
C TYR A 59 1.02 -12.05 4.91
N VAL A 60 1.06 -13.22 4.28
CA VAL A 60 1.10 -13.35 2.83
C VAL A 60 -0.19 -14.00 2.34
N PHE A 61 -0.90 -13.34 1.45
CA PHE A 61 -2.08 -13.85 0.78
C PHE A 61 -1.82 -14.00 -0.72
N GLN A 62 -2.20 -15.13 -1.30
CA GLN A 62 -2.04 -15.41 -2.72
C GLN A 62 -3.41 -15.74 -3.32
N PHE A 63 -3.74 -15.08 -4.42
CA PHE A 63 -4.91 -15.42 -5.23
C PHE A 63 -4.61 -16.67 -6.06
N ASP A 64 -5.56 -17.60 -6.11
CA ASP A 64 -5.51 -18.83 -6.91
C ASP A 64 -6.17 -18.60 -8.28
N GLY A 65 -5.70 -17.55 -8.96
CA GLY A 65 -6.22 -17.09 -10.25
C GLY A 65 -6.55 -15.59 -10.29
N GLU A 66 -7.11 -15.18 -11.41
CA GLU A 66 -7.39 -13.77 -11.70
C GLU A 66 -8.62 -13.27 -10.92
N PRO A 67 -8.61 -12.05 -10.33
CA PRO A 67 -9.73 -11.55 -9.55
C PRO A 67 -11.09 -11.56 -10.28
N GLU A 68 -11.11 -11.38 -11.59
CA GLU A 68 -12.31 -11.44 -12.44
C GLU A 68 -12.96 -12.83 -12.51
N CYS A 69 -12.19 -13.90 -12.28
CA CYS A 69 -12.65 -15.28 -12.33
C CYS A 69 -13.23 -15.77 -10.98
N SER A 70 -13.36 -14.87 -9.99
CA SER A 70 -13.83 -15.19 -8.64
C SER A 70 -13.03 -16.32 -7.93
N PRO A 71 -11.70 -16.13 -7.76
CA PRO A 71 -10.79 -17.17 -7.24
C PRO A 71 -10.87 -17.33 -5.73
N ARG A 72 -10.25 -18.39 -5.22
CA ARG A 72 -9.98 -18.55 -3.78
C ARG A 72 -8.69 -17.83 -3.41
N ILE A 73 -8.60 -17.37 -2.16
CA ILE A 73 -7.43 -16.69 -1.64
C ILE A 73 -6.84 -17.52 -0.50
N PHE A 74 -5.55 -17.80 -0.61
CA PHE A 74 -4.80 -18.61 0.33
C PHE A 74 -3.86 -17.75 1.16
N GLN A 75 -3.87 -17.93 2.47
CA GLN A 75 -2.80 -17.47 3.33
C GLN A 75 -1.62 -18.45 3.21
N VAL A 76 -0.44 -17.91 2.89
CA VAL A 76 0.79 -18.67 2.67
C VAL A 76 1.71 -18.47 3.87
N GLN A 77 2.08 -19.55 4.54
CA GLN A 77 3.04 -19.53 5.65
C GLN A 77 4.13 -20.58 5.40
N GLY A 78 5.24 -20.16 4.80
CA GLY A 78 6.28 -21.09 4.35
C GLY A 78 5.73 -22.00 3.25
N ASN A 79 5.68 -23.31 3.51
CA ASN A 79 5.22 -24.31 2.54
C ASN A 79 3.73 -24.65 2.66
N THR A 80 3.02 -24.12 3.67
CA THR A 80 1.59 -24.39 3.85
C THR A 80 0.75 -23.29 3.21
N LYS A 81 -0.31 -23.70 2.51
CA LYS A 81 -1.33 -22.81 1.95
C LYS A 81 -2.67 -23.16 2.58
N GLN A 82 -3.30 -22.18 3.24
CA GLN A 82 -4.62 -22.34 3.84
C GLN A 82 -5.60 -21.42 3.13
N ALA A 83 -6.72 -21.94 2.65
CA ALA A 83 -7.77 -21.09 2.10
C ALA A 83 -8.41 -20.26 3.23
N VAL A 84 -8.46 -18.94 3.07
CA VAL A 84 -9.01 -18.03 4.09
C VAL A 84 -10.18 -17.22 3.55
N PHE A 85 -10.13 -16.84 2.27
CA PHE A 85 -11.18 -16.05 1.65
C PHE A 85 -11.59 -16.60 0.28
N THR A 86 -12.74 -16.13 -0.19
CA THR A 86 -13.19 -16.29 -1.57
C THR A 86 -13.45 -14.92 -2.18
N CYS A 87 -13.04 -14.74 -3.44
CA CYS A 87 -13.25 -13.51 -4.20
C CYS A 87 -14.46 -13.71 -5.11
N LYS A 88 -15.36 -12.73 -5.15
CA LYS A 88 -16.49 -12.71 -6.09
C LYS A 88 -16.47 -11.42 -6.89
N PHE A 89 -16.28 -11.55 -8.20
CA PHE A 89 -16.41 -10.44 -9.13
C PHE A 89 -17.87 -10.26 -9.56
N GLY A 90 -18.29 -9.00 -9.75
CA GLY A 90 -19.64 -8.69 -10.18
C GLY A 90 -19.77 -7.29 -10.80
N PHE A 91 -20.94 -7.07 -11.39
CA PHE A 91 -21.35 -5.76 -11.88
C PHE A 91 -22.42 -5.18 -10.94
N ARG A 92 -22.23 -3.95 -10.46
CA ARG A 92 -23.28 -3.19 -9.78
C ARG A 92 -24.48 -3.06 -10.72
N ASN A 93 -25.62 -3.57 -10.26
CA ASN A 93 -26.87 -3.36 -10.94
C ASN A 93 -27.31 -1.91 -10.73
N SER A 94 -27.69 -1.22 -11.80
CA SER A 94 -28.18 0.18 -11.75
C SER A 94 -29.47 0.37 -10.95
N GLY A 95 -30.07 -0.72 -10.43
CA GLY A 95 -31.34 -0.74 -9.71
C GLY A 95 -31.23 -0.76 -8.18
N ASP A 96 -30.04 -0.96 -7.60
CA ASP A 96 -29.88 -1.03 -6.15
C ASP A 96 -29.49 0.36 -5.59
N ARG A 97 -30.48 1.24 -5.53
CA ARG A 97 -30.36 2.67 -5.19
C ARG A 97 -30.22 2.97 -3.69
N ASN A 98 -30.09 1.97 -2.82
CA ASN A 98 -30.31 2.18 -1.38
C ASN A 98 -29.05 2.43 -0.54
N LEU A 99 -27.86 2.64 -1.12
CA LEU A 99 -26.61 2.82 -0.34
C LEU A 99 -25.78 4.08 -0.65
N CYS A 100 -26.25 5.00 -1.50
CA CYS A 100 -25.55 6.28 -1.72
C CYS A 100 -26.56 7.42 -1.83
N HIS A 101 -26.94 7.99 -0.68
CA HIS A 101 -27.55 9.31 -0.66
C HIS A 101 -26.48 10.37 -0.94
N SER A 102 -26.80 11.21 -1.92
CA SER A 102 -26.17 12.48 -2.29
C SER A 102 -24.91 12.42 -3.15
N LEU A 103 -24.89 13.31 -4.15
CA LEU A 103 -23.85 13.64 -5.13
C LEU A 103 -23.93 12.95 -6.50
N SER A 104 -25.02 13.16 -7.23
CA SER A 104 -24.99 13.19 -8.70
C SER A 104 -26.07 14.13 -9.23
N SER A 105 -25.65 15.37 -9.43
CA SER A 105 -26.34 16.38 -10.23
C SER A 105 -26.49 15.90 -11.67
N SER A 106 -27.73 15.92 -12.15
CA SER A 106 -28.15 16.19 -13.54
C SER A 106 -27.24 15.72 -14.68
N SER A 107 -27.71 14.74 -15.46
CA SER A 107 -27.62 14.84 -16.92
C SER A 107 -28.70 14.05 -17.61
N LEU A 108 -29.38 14.79 -18.48
CA LEU A 108 -30.57 14.46 -19.23
C LEU A 108 -30.09 14.01 -20.63
N ASN A 109 -30.67 12.93 -21.15
CA ASN A 109 -30.75 12.59 -22.58
C ASN A 109 -29.46 12.53 -23.41
N SER A 110 -28.78 11.37 -23.41
CA SER A 110 -27.99 10.88 -24.55
C SER A 110 -27.81 9.35 -24.43
N VAL A 111 -28.76 8.58 -24.99
CA VAL A 111 -29.06 7.20 -24.54
C VAL A 111 -28.44 6.07 -25.39
N LYS A 112 -27.70 6.33 -26.47
CA LYS A 112 -27.20 5.20 -27.32
C LYS A 112 -25.73 5.16 -27.72
N GLU A 113 -24.93 6.21 -27.52
CA GLU A 113 -23.53 6.20 -28.01
C GLU A 113 -22.46 6.29 -26.90
N GLN A 114 -22.79 6.83 -25.73
CA GLN A 114 -21.85 7.00 -24.61
C GLN A 114 -21.57 5.73 -23.80
N THR A 115 -22.41 4.69 -23.93
CA THR A 115 -22.29 3.44 -23.15
C THR A 115 -21.14 2.54 -23.59
N LEU A 116 -20.52 2.81 -24.75
CA LEU A 116 -19.44 1.98 -25.32
C LEU A 116 -18.02 2.42 -24.92
N LYS A 117 -17.85 3.62 -24.35
CA LYS A 117 -16.53 4.17 -24.00
C LYS A 117 -16.28 4.33 -22.50
N GLU A 118 -17.15 3.82 -21.65
CA GLU A 118 -17.02 3.95 -20.19
C GLU A 118 -16.92 2.56 -19.54
N ARG A 119 -15.89 2.36 -18.71
CA ARG A 119 -15.75 1.14 -17.89
C ARG A 119 -16.25 1.46 -16.49
N LYS A 120 -17.41 0.89 -16.14
CA LYS A 120 -18.11 1.19 -14.89
C LYS A 120 -18.72 -0.03 -14.23
N GLY A 121 -18.98 0.13 -12.94
CA GLY A 121 -19.82 -0.77 -12.17
C GLY A 121 -19.13 -2.07 -11.77
N TRP A 122 -17.80 -2.20 -11.90
CA TRP A 122 -17.12 -3.37 -11.34
C TRP A 122 -17.13 -3.33 -9.82
N SER A 123 -17.40 -4.47 -9.22
CA SER A 123 -17.33 -4.68 -7.78
C SER A 123 -16.72 -6.04 -7.49
N ILE A 124 -15.81 -6.08 -6.53
CA ILE A 124 -15.26 -7.30 -5.96
C ILE A 124 -15.76 -7.39 -4.51
N THR A 125 -16.29 -8.53 -4.14
CA THR A 125 -16.64 -8.84 -2.76
C THR A 125 -15.75 -9.98 -2.28
N ILE A 126 -15.09 -9.77 -1.15
CA ILE A 126 -14.31 -10.79 -0.47
C ILE A 126 -15.23 -11.40 0.58
N HIS A 127 -15.39 -12.71 0.53
CA HIS A 127 -16.15 -13.47 1.50
C HIS A 127 -15.21 -14.31 2.36
N ASP A 128 -15.56 -14.50 3.63
CA ASP A 128 -14.94 -15.50 4.48
C ASP A 128 -15.31 -16.94 4.04
N LEU A 129 -14.84 -17.94 4.77
CA LEU A 129 -15.19 -19.34 4.52
C LEU A 129 -16.67 -19.66 4.81
N SER A 130 -17.37 -18.81 5.56
CA SER A 130 -18.82 -18.95 5.81
C SER A 130 -19.68 -18.39 4.67
N GLY A 131 -19.08 -17.63 3.74
CA GLY A 131 -19.77 -16.93 2.67
C GLY A 131 -20.23 -15.52 3.05
N SER A 132 -19.89 -15.04 4.24
CA SER A 132 -20.20 -13.69 4.72
C SER A 132 -19.26 -12.66 4.07
N PRO A 133 -19.78 -11.52 3.57
CA PRO A 133 -18.95 -10.50 2.95
C PRO A 133 -18.11 -9.76 4.01
N VAL A 134 -16.79 -9.90 3.94
CA VAL A 134 -15.83 -9.32 4.90
C VAL A 134 -15.07 -8.11 4.36
N ALA A 135 -15.10 -7.87 3.05
CA ALA A 135 -14.65 -6.62 2.43
C ALA A 135 -15.26 -6.45 1.04
N ILE A 136 -15.37 -5.22 0.56
CA ILE A 136 -15.86 -4.91 -0.79
C ILE A 136 -14.96 -3.86 -1.43
N ALA A 137 -14.52 -4.08 -2.66
CA ALA A 137 -13.94 -3.05 -3.50
C ALA A 137 -14.91 -2.72 -4.63
N SER A 138 -15.34 -1.47 -4.74
CA SER A 138 -16.33 -1.05 -5.74
C SER A 138 -15.86 0.17 -6.51
N MET A 139 -16.02 0.15 -7.84
CA MET A 139 -15.85 1.37 -8.63
C MET A 139 -16.88 2.41 -8.20
N VAL A 140 -16.39 3.60 -7.85
CA VAL A 140 -17.21 4.77 -7.51
C VAL A 140 -17.07 5.87 -8.55
N THR A 141 -15.89 5.98 -9.17
CA THR A 141 -15.67 6.84 -10.33
C THR A 141 -15.34 5.96 -11.53
N PRO A 142 -16.14 6.02 -12.59
CA PRO A 142 -15.94 5.20 -13.77
C PRO A 142 -14.65 5.58 -14.50
N PHE A 143 -14.05 4.62 -15.18
CA PHE A 143 -12.87 4.85 -16.01
C PHE A 143 -13.33 5.30 -17.39
N VAL A 144 -12.97 6.53 -17.76
CA VAL A 144 -13.41 7.19 -19.01
C VAL A 144 -12.18 7.76 -19.73
N PRO A 145 -12.08 7.63 -21.06
CA PRO A 145 -11.00 8.23 -21.81
C PRO A 145 -11.13 9.76 -21.83
N SER A 146 -10.01 10.46 -21.69
CA SER A 146 -9.99 11.92 -21.78
C SER A 146 -10.29 12.40 -23.20
N PRO A 147 -10.94 13.57 -23.38
CA PRO A 147 -11.29 14.08 -24.71
C PRO A 147 -10.07 14.13 -25.64
N GLY A 148 -10.21 13.62 -26.86
CA GLY A 148 -9.12 13.56 -27.83
C GLY A 148 -8.08 12.44 -27.60
N SER A 149 -8.29 11.58 -26.60
CA SER A 149 -7.41 10.44 -26.29
C SER A 149 -8.21 9.16 -26.06
N ASN A 150 -7.53 8.02 -26.06
CA ASN A 150 -8.08 6.72 -25.66
C ASN A 150 -7.57 6.28 -24.28
N ARG A 151 -7.13 7.24 -23.45
CA ARG A 151 -6.45 7.00 -22.17
C ARG A 151 -7.21 7.66 -21.01
N VAL A 152 -7.21 6.98 -19.87
CA VAL A 152 -7.59 7.58 -18.58
C VAL A 152 -6.41 8.42 -18.10
N THR A 153 -6.57 9.73 -18.01
CA THR A 153 -5.47 10.64 -17.59
C THR A 153 -5.59 11.00 -16.12
N ARG A 154 -4.51 11.53 -15.55
CA ARG A 154 -4.47 12.00 -14.15
C ARG A 154 -5.52 13.07 -13.82
N SER A 155 -5.96 13.85 -14.81
CA SER A 155 -7.01 14.86 -14.66
C SER A 155 -8.42 14.28 -14.52
N ASN A 156 -8.63 13.03 -14.92
CA ASN A 156 -9.91 12.33 -14.77
C ASN A 156 -9.63 10.86 -14.40
N PRO A 157 -9.12 10.60 -13.18
CA PRO A 157 -8.78 9.26 -12.75
C PRO A 157 -10.05 8.45 -12.46
N GLY A 158 -9.99 7.14 -12.74
CA GLY A 158 -10.99 6.22 -12.23
C GLY A 158 -10.74 5.95 -10.75
N ALA A 159 -11.79 5.62 -9.99
CA ALA A 159 -11.65 5.44 -8.55
C ALA A 159 -12.45 4.25 -8.03
N TRP A 160 -11.83 3.54 -7.10
CA TRP A 160 -12.40 2.46 -6.31
C TRP A 160 -12.56 2.92 -4.86
N LEU A 161 -13.65 2.50 -4.25
CA LEU A 161 -13.89 2.62 -2.82
C LEU A 161 -13.79 1.24 -2.19
N ILE A 162 -12.91 1.11 -1.21
CA ILE A 162 -12.75 -0.09 -0.40
C ILE A 162 -13.62 0.09 0.84
N LEU A 163 -14.50 -0.87 1.08
CA LEU A 163 -15.44 -0.90 2.19
C LEU A 163 -15.08 -2.05 3.13
N ARG A 164 -15.11 -1.78 4.43
CA ARG A 164 -14.97 -2.76 5.50
C ARG A 164 -16.30 -2.86 6.25
N PRO A 165 -16.73 -4.07 6.67
CA PRO A 165 -17.85 -4.21 7.58
C PRO A 165 -17.55 -3.52 8.92
N ASP A 166 -18.55 -2.82 9.43
CA ASP A 166 -18.61 -2.26 10.77
C ASP A 166 -20.02 -2.52 11.33
N GLY A 167 -20.12 -3.56 12.15
CA GLY A 167 -21.39 -4.13 12.58
C GLY A 167 -22.23 -4.60 11.39
N TYR A 168 -23.43 -4.02 11.24
CA TYR A 168 -24.36 -4.33 10.14
C TYR A 168 -24.20 -3.42 8.92
N THR A 169 -23.23 -2.52 8.92
CA THR A 169 -23.03 -1.51 7.88
C THR A 169 -21.66 -1.63 7.23
N MET A 170 -21.54 -1.27 5.95
CA MET A 170 -20.26 -1.21 5.25
C MET A 170 -19.73 0.22 5.31
N LYS A 171 -18.59 0.43 5.98
CA LYS A 171 -17.94 1.74 6.09
C LYS A 171 -16.78 1.88 5.11
N PRO A 172 -16.52 3.09 4.58
CA PRO A 172 -15.37 3.33 3.73
C PRO A 172 -14.07 3.17 4.53
N TRP A 173 -13.19 2.30 4.03
CA TRP A 173 -11.87 2.04 4.60
C TRP A 173 -10.77 2.78 3.84
N GLY A 174 -10.90 2.88 2.50
CA GLY A 174 -9.97 3.66 1.70
C GLY A 174 -10.46 3.88 0.28
N ARG A 175 -9.79 4.79 -0.43
CA ARG A 175 -10.09 5.15 -1.82
C ARG A 175 -8.83 4.99 -2.66
N LEU A 176 -8.94 4.20 -3.73
CA LEU A 176 -7.88 4.00 -4.72
C LEU A 176 -8.25 4.72 -6.00
N GLU A 177 -7.47 5.72 -6.39
CA GLU A 177 -7.54 6.36 -7.70
C GLU A 177 -6.47 5.76 -8.61
N ALA A 178 -6.82 5.57 -9.89
CA ALA A 178 -5.92 5.00 -10.88
C ALA A 178 -6.09 5.68 -12.25
N TRP A 179 -4.96 5.89 -12.92
CA TRP A 179 -4.91 6.50 -14.25
C TRP A 179 -3.69 5.97 -15.03
N ARG A 180 -3.66 6.23 -16.35
CA ARG A 180 -2.55 5.81 -17.22
C ARG A 180 -1.72 7.02 -17.63
N GLU A 181 -0.44 6.98 -17.30
CA GLU A 181 0.54 7.97 -17.74
C GLU A 181 1.35 7.44 -18.93
N PRO A 182 1.63 8.28 -19.94
CA PRO A 182 2.60 7.96 -20.97
C PRO A 182 4.01 7.98 -20.37
N GLY A 183 4.69 6.83 -20.34
CA GLY A 183 6.08 6.73 -19.91
C GLY A 183 7.05 6.79 -21.09
N VAL A 184 8.35 6.98 -20.79
CA VAL A 184 9.42 7.13 -21.79
C VAL A 184 9.61 5.88 -22.66
N SER A 185 9.46 4.69 -22.08
CA SER A 185 9.65 3.40 -22.79
C SER A 185 8.39 2.52 -22.82
N SER A 186 7.52 2.66 -21.84
CA SER A 186 6.23 1.97 -21.77
C SER A 186 5.24 2.79 -20.95
N ASP A 187 3.95 2.61 -21.21
CA ASP A 187 2.92 3.26 -20.41
C ASP A 187 2.94 2.75 -18.98
N VAL A 188 2.65 3.64 -18.04
CA VAL A 188 2.70 3.38 -16.60
C VAL A 188 1.30 3.60 -16.03
N LEU A 189 0.86 2.73 -15.13
CA LEU A 189 -0.33 2.91 -14.31
C LEU A 189 0.06 3.75 -13.09
N GLY A 190 -0.41 4.99 -13.03
CA GLY A 190 -0.33 5.82 -11.83
C GLY A 190 -1.47 5.48 -10.87
N TYR A 191 -1.16 5.46 -9.57
CA TYR A 191 -2.16 5.25 -8.54
C TYR A 191 -2.00 6.24 -7.40
N ARG A 192 -3.10 6.49 -6.71
CA ARG A 192 -3.16 7.26 -5.47
C ARG A 192 -4.11 6.57 -4.51
N PHE A 193 -3.61 6.16 -3.35
CA PHE A 193 -4.43 5.55 -2.31
C PHE A 193 -4.58 6.49 -1.13
N GLU A 194 -5.82 6.70 -0.69
CA GLU A 194 -6.19 7.44 0.53
C GLU A 194 -6.77 6.44 1.54
N LEU A 195 -6.17 6.34 2.71
CA LEU A 195 -6.73 5.56 3.83
C LEU A 195 -7.64 6.45 4.70
N PHE A 196 -8.80 5.94 5.11
CA PHE A 196 -9.70 6.61 6.05
C PHE A 196 -9.47 6.08 7.47
N GLN A 197 -9.40 6.97 8.47
CA GLN A 197 -9.25 6.61 9.88
C GLN A 197 -10.41 7.20 10.69
N ASP A 198 -11.18 6.35 11.38
CA ASP A 198 -12.31 6.74 12.23
C ASP A 198 -13.34 7.69 11.60
N GLY A 199 -13.61 7.52 10.29
CA GLY A 199 -14.59 8.32 9.56
C GLY A 199 -14.13 9.74 9.19
N VAL A 200 -12.90 10.11 9.56
CA VAL A 200 -12.24 11.34 9.12
C VAL A 200 -11.16 10.98 8.11
N ALA A 201 -11.04 11.75 7.02
CA ALA A 201 -10.00 11.58 6.02
C ALA A 201 -8.63 12.04 6.58
N THR A 202 -8.07 11.30 7.52
CA THR A 202 -6.67 11.45 7.94
C THR A 202 -5.80 10.72 6.91
N ALA A 203 -5.64 11.37 5.76
CA ALA A 203 -5.21 10.72 4.53
C ALA A 203 -3.71 10.41 4.53
N ILE A 204 -3.35 9.17 4.87
CA ILE A 204 -2.14 8.56 4.32
C ILE A 204 -2.37 8.47 2.81
N SER A 205 -1.79 9.42 2.06
CA SER A 205 -1.87 9.48 0.60
C SER A 205 -0.58 8.91 0.01
N VAL A 206 -0.66 7.72 -0.59
CA VAL A 206 0.48 7.12 -1.30
C VAL A 206 0.26 7.27 -2.80
N THR A 207 1.20 7.92 -3.48
CA THR A 207 1.22 8.03 -4.95
C THR A 207 2.44 7.31 -5.49
N SER A 208 2.24 6.37 -6.41
CA SER A 208 3.33 5.69 -7.11
C SER A 208 2.82 5.12 -8.43
N SER A 209 3.68 4.45 -9.19
CA SER A 209 3.41 4.07 -10.57
C SER A 209 3.98 2.68 -10.93
N ILE A 210 3.26 1.90 -11.74
CA ILE A 210 3.60 0.52 -12.13
C ILE A 210 3.62 0.37 -13.65
N SER A 211 4.60 -0.36 -14.21
CA SER A 211 4.65 -0.58 -15.66
C SER A 211 3.47 -1.42 -16.15
N THR A 212 2.74 -0.95 -17.16
CA THR A 212 1.59 -1.68 -17.73
C THR A 212 1.99 -2.96 -18.46
N LYS A 213 3.24 -3.05 -18.96
CA LYS A 213 3.75 -4.22 -19.72
C LYS A 213 4.32 -5.30 -18.80
N LEU A 214 5.13 -4.89 -17.84
CA LEU A 214 5.87 -5.82 -16.97
C LEU A 214 5.09 -6.16 -15.69
N GLY A 215 4.15 -5.30 -15.28
CA GLY A 215 3.59 -5.34 -13.93
C GLY A 215 4.54 -4.67 -12.94
N GLY A 216 4.35 -4.96 -11.66
CA GLY A 216 5.19 -4.43 -10.59
C GLY A 216 4.58 -4.60 -9.21
N SER A 217 5.25 -4.05 -8.21
CA SER A 217 4.79 -4.03 -6.82
C SER A 217 4.16 -2.69 -6.48
N PHE A 218 2.90 -2.71 -6.05
CA PHE A 218 2.30 -1.63 -5.30
C PHE A 218 2.75 -1.76 -3.84
N VAL A 219 3.25 -0.68 -3.23
CA VAL A 219 3.72 -0.68 -1.84
C VAL A 219 3.12 0.51 -1.10
N ILE A 220 2.64 0.27 0.12
CA ILE A 220 2.24 1.29 1.08
C ILE A 220 3.20 1.16 2.27
N ASP A 221 3.99 2.20 2.49
CA ASP A 221 4.81 2.37 3.68
C ASP A 221 4.31 3.60 4.44
N GLY A 222 4.05 3.44 5.73
CA GLY A 222 3.57 4.51 6.59
C GLY A 222 4.66 5.49 7.03
N THR A 223 5.90 5.32 6.55
CA THR A 223 6.99 6.32 6.67
C THR A 223 6.89 7.43 5.62
N LEU A 224 6.20 7.20 4.49
CA LEU A 224 6.12 8.15 3.37
C LEU A 224 5.15 9.32 3.62
N SER A 225 4.41 9.29 4.72
CA SER A 225 3.22 10.10 4.95
C SER A 225 3.43 11.30 5.88
N THR A 226 4.39 12.19 5.56
CA THR A 226 4.34 13.60 6.02
C THR A 226 5.01 14.61 5.08
N SER A 227 4.97 14.38 3.76
CA SER A 227 5.51 15.35 2.79
C SER A 227 4.52 15.68 1.67
N THR A 228 3.46 16.40 2.03
CA THR A 228 2.80 17.34 1.11
C THR A 228 2.62 18.70 1.78
N THR A 229 3.75 19.35 2.03
CA THR A 229 3.90 20.78 1.75
C THR A 229 5.14 20.92 0.89
N THR A 230 4.94 21.18 -0.40
CA THR A 230 5.92 21.72 -1.37
C THR A 230 7.34 21.12 -1.37
N ALA A 231 7.63 20.22 -2.33
CA ALA A 231 8.82 20.30 -3.19
C ALA A 231 8.83 19.15 -4.20
N ALA A 232 9.07 19.48 -5.46
CA ALA A 232 9.38 18.53 -6.51
C ALA A 232 10.82 18.02 -6.36
N ALA A 233 11.02 16.69 -6.39
CA ALA A 233 12.23 16.00 -6.88
C ALA A 233 11.95 14.48 -6.76
N SER A 234 11.67 13.80 -7.87
CA SER A 234 12.64 12.96 -8.59
C SER A 234 13.18 11.79 -7.76
N CYS A 235 12.76 10.58 -8.13
CA CYS A 235 13.39 9.33 -7.74
C CYS A 235 14.86 9.32 -8.15
N LEU A 236 15.76 9.09 -7.19
CA LEU A 236 17.05 8.47 -7.44
C LEU A 236 17.31 7.43 -6.35
N THR A 237 17.52 6.22 -6.82
CA THR A 237 18.15 5.12 -6.10
C THR A 237 19.40 5.58 -5.35
N SER A 238 19.46 5.39 -4.04
CA SER A 238 20.72 5.11 -3.34
C SER A 238 20.45 4.43 -2.00
N ALA A 239 20.94 3.20 -1.89
CA ALA A 239 21.12 2.52 -0.61
C ALA A 239 22.28 3.23 0.12
N ALA A 240 21.95 3.95 1.19
CA ALA A 240 22.89 4.35 2.24
C ALA A 240 22.05 4.83 3.43
N GLY A 241 21.83 3.95 4.40
CA GLY A 241 21.22 4.32 5.67
C GLY A 241 22.16 5.23 6.44
N SER A 242 21.83 6.52 6.52
CA SER A 242 22.44 7.48 7.42
C SER A 242 21.32 8.21 8.16
N PHE A 243 21.14 7.91 9.44
CA PHE A 243 20.27 8.67 10.34
C PHE A 243 21.14 9.72 11.05
N ASP A 244 20.87 11.00 10.80
CA ASP A 244 21.49 12.10 11.54
C ASP A 244 20.45 12.68 12.51
N LEU A 245 20.73 12.59 13.81
CA LEU A 245 19.87 13.10 14.89
C LEU A 245 20.54 14.35 15.47
N SER A 246 20.32 15.51 14.84
CA SER A 246 20.66 16.80 15.41
C SER A 246 19.40 17.63 15.64
N THR A 247 18.93 17.70 16.88
CA THR A 247 17.96 18.71 17.31
C THR A 247 18.58 19.51 18.45
N SER A 248 19.05 20.72 18.13
CA SER A 248 19.44 21.75 19.08
C SER A 248 18.20 22.49 19.57
N GLY A 249 17.91 22.43 20.86
CA GLY A 249 16.87 23.22 21.52
C GLY A 249 16.94 23.02 23.02
N GLY A 250 17.71 23.86 23.70
CA GLY A 250 17.95 23.77 25.13
C GLY A 250 16.75 24.22 25.98
N SER A 251 16.54 23.55 27.11
CA SER A 251 16.12 24.21 28.34
C SER A 251 16.43 23.32 29.55
N SER A 252 17.08 23.93 30.54
CA SER A 252 17.61 23.38 31.78
C SER A 252 16.53 23.03 32.79
N ARG A 253 16.56 21.84 33.42
CA ARG A 253 16.19 21.61 34.84
C ARG A 253 16.98 20.44 35.44
N THR A 254 17.60 20.70 36.57
CA THR A 254 18.36 19.80 37.44
C THR A 254 17.42 19.04 38.38
N CYS A 255 17.46 17.70 38.40
CA CYS A 255 17.04 16.88 39.55
C CYS A 255 17.83 15.56 39.56
N SER A 256 18.50 15.26 40.67
CA SER A 256 19.13 13.97 40.95
C SER A 256 18.09 12.85 41.09
N GLY A 257 18.39 11.68 40.53
CA GLY A 257 17.64 10.45 40.71
C GLY A 257 18.42 9.26 40.17
N THR A 258 19.00 8.47 41.08
CA THR A 258 19.57 7.15 40.80
C THR A 258 18.47 6.20 40.37
N GLY A 259 18.63 5.54 39.22
CA GLY A 259 17.71 4.50 38.74
C GLY A 259 17.77 4.38 37.21
N SER A 260 18.32 3.25 36.76
CA SER A 260 18.28 2.77 35.38
C SER A 260 16.88 2.89 34.76
N ASP A 261 16.80 3.54 33.59
CA ASP A 261 15.91 3.26 32.46
C ASP A 261 16.06 4.41 31.44
N PHE A 262 17.01 4.30 30.51
CA PHE A 262 17.05 5.18 29.33
C PHE A 262 15.96 4.75 28.33
N GLY A 263 14.70 4.82 28.76
CA GLY A 263 13.58 4.91 27.85
C GLY A 263 13.62 6.30 27.21
N PHE A 264 14.26 6.41 26.05
CA PHE A 264 14.10 7.59 25.21
C PHE A 264 12.61 7.74 24.89
N LEU A 265 11.94 8.60 25.65
CA LEU A 265 10.69 9.23 25.26
C LEU A 265 11.00 10.12 24.05
N LEU A 266 11.11 9.49 22.87
CA LEU A 266 10.95 10.16 21.60
C LEU A 266 9.59 10.90 21.67
N PRO A 267 9.51 12.15 21.18
CA PRO A 267 8.25 12.84 21.09
C PRO A 267 7.22 11.93 20.39
N GLN A 268 6.02 11.85 20.95
CA GLN A 268 4.81 11.16 20.47
C GLN A 268 4.33 11.63 19.06
N ALA A 269 5.22 12.09 18.19
CA ALA A 269 4.95 12.68 16.89
C ALA A 269 5.71 12.00 15.72
N GLN A 270 6.28 10.81 15.94
CA GLN A 270 6.72 9.93 14.86
C GLN A 270 6.16 8.53 15.07
N ARG A 271 4.88 8.34 14.75
CA ARG A 271 4.36 6.99 14.52
C ARG A 271 5.04 6.49 13.24
N ASN A 272 6.21 5.87 13.37
CA ASN A 272 6.79 5.05 12.31
C ASN A 272 5.85 3.86 12.10
N LEU A 273 4.80 4.09 11.31
CA LEU A 273 3.79 3.09 10.92
C LEU A 273 4.47 1.90 10.19
N GLY A 274 5.62 2.15 9.56
CA GLY A 274 6.42 1.15 8.85
C GLY A 274 5.65 0.50 7.70
N PHE A 275 6.14 -0.66 7.25
CA PHE A 275 5.52 -1.43 6.17
C PHE A 275 4.03 -1.72 6.48
N VAL A 276 3.14 -1.29 5.59
CA VAL A 276 1.69 -1.53 5.70
C VAL A 276 1.30 -2.70 4.81
N MET A 277 1.47 -2.54 3.50
CA MET A 277 1.21 -3.61 2.54
C MET A 277 2.08 -3.50 1.30
N SER A 278 2.24 -4.62 0.62
CA SER A 278 2.64 -4.66 -0.78
C SER A 278 1.74 -5.63 -1.54
N THR A 279 1.42 -5.32 -2.79
CA THR A 279 0.82 -6.29 -3.71
C THR A 279 1.60 -6.34 -5.01
N MET A 280 1.88 -7.54 -5.49
CA MET A 280 2.51 -7.77 -6.79
C MET A 280 1.44 -8.08 -7.82
N VAL A 281 1.39 -7.28 -8.88
CA VAL A 281 0.40 -7.40 -9.96
C VAL A 281 1.05 -7.69 -11.30
N GLY A 282 0.35 -8.49 -12.12
CA GLY A 282 0.78 -8.84 -13.47
C GLY A 282 0.62 -7.68 -14.45
N GLY A 283 1.35 -7.72 -15.58
CA GLY A 283 1.09 -6.83 -16.70
C GLY A 283 -0.27 -7.13 -17.36
N VAL A 284 -0.84 -6.15 -18.06
CA VAL A 284 -2.22 -6.14 -18.63
C VAL A 284 -2.58 -7.37 -19.49
N GLU A 285 -1.59 -8.12 -19.98
CA GLU A 285 -1.77 -9.25 -20.91
C GLU A 285 -1.28 -10.59 -20.35
N LYS A 286 -0.87 -10.63 -19.08
CA LYS A 286 -0.49 -11.86 -18.39
C LYS A 286 -1.63 -12.29 -17.47
N HIS A 287 -1.70 -13.60 -17.21
CA HIS A 287 -2.51 -14.10 -16.10
C HIS A 287 -1.96 -13.53 -14.80
N SER A 288 -2.76 -12.73 -14.11
CA SER A 288 -2.39 -12.14 -12.83
C SER A 288 -2.82 -13.07 -11.71
N GLU A 289 -1.86 -13.46 -10.89
CA GLU A 289 -2.11 -14.07 -9.58
C GLU A 289 -1.58 -13.09 -8.52
N PRO A 290 -2.40 -12.11 -8.08
CA PRO A 290 -1.94 -11.12 -7.12
C PRO A 290 -1.40 -11.77 -5.84
N LYS A 291 -0.20 -11.35 -5.44
CA LYS A 291 0.40 -11.74 -4.16
C LYS A 291 0.41 -10.53 -3.25
N VAL A 292 -0.25 -10.63 -2.11
CA VAL A 292 -0.42 -9.55 -1.13
C VAL A 292 0.42 -9.88 0.10
N GLU A 293 1.23 -8.93 0.55
CA GLU A 293 1.97 -8.98 1.80
C GLU A 293 1.49 -7.86 2.70
N VAL A 294 1.10 -8.15 3.94
CA VAL A 294 0.56 -7.17 4.89
C VAL A 294 1.31 -7.26 6.20
N GLY A 295 1.76 -6.13 6.76
CA GLY A 295 2.40 -6.11 8.07
C GLY A 295 1.43 -6.56 9.17
N VAL A 296 1.85 -7.49 10.03
CA VAL A 296 0.99 -8.07 11.08
C VAL A 296 0.43 -6.98 12.02
N LYS A 297 1.21 -5.94 12.29
CA LYS A 297 0.83 -4.75 13.07
C LYS A 297 -0.37 -3.97 12.52
N HIS A 298 -0.69 -4.12 11.23
CA HIS A 298 -1.82 -3.45 10.55
C HIS A 298 -3.04 -4.36 10.36
N VAL A 299 -3.00 -5.59 10.88
CA VAL A 299 -4.08 -6.57 10.79
C VAL A 299 -4.49 -6.95 12.20
N THR A 300 -5.58 -6.36 12.70
CA THR A 300 -6.13 -6.69 14.03
C THR A 300 -7.23 -7.73 13.96
N CYS A 301 -7.96 -7.77 12.84
CA CYS A 301 -9.05 -8.71 12.60
C CYS A 301 -9.04 -9.26 11.16
N THR A 302 -9.89 -10.25 10.90
CA THR A 302 -10.04 -10.88 9.57
C THR A 302 -10.52 -9.89 8.52
N GLU A 303 -11.35 -8.93 8.91
CA GLU A 303 -11.91 -7.89 8.04
C GLU A 303 -10.81 -6.90 7.60
N ASP A 304 -9.83 -6.62 8.47
CA ASP A 304 -8.68 -5.80 8.12
C ASP A 304 -7.82 -6.49 7.06
N ALA A 305 -7.53 -7.78 7.22
CA ALA A 305 -6.83 -8.55 6.20
C ALA A 305 -7.61 -8.56 4.87
N ALA A 306 -8.92 -8.78 4.94
CA ALA A 306 -9.79 -8.78 3.78
C ALA A 306 -9.82 -7.42 3.05
N ALA A 307 -9.75 -6.30 3.77
CA ALA A 307 -9.69 -4.97 3.16
C ALA A 307 -8.42 -4.76 2.33
N HIS A 308 -7.26 -5.20 2.82
CA HIS A 308 -6.00 -5.17 2.06
C HIS A 308 -6.04 -6.09 0.82
N VAL A 309 -6.66 -7.27 0.96
CA VAL A 309 -6.87 -8.21 -0.15
C VAL A 309 -7.82 -7.63 -1.20
N ALA A 310 -8.90 -6.97 -0.78
CA ALA A 310 -9.83 -6.28 -1.68
C ALA A 310 -9.14 -5.13 -2.43
N LEU A 311 -8.29 -4.36 -1.74
CA LEU A 311 -7.48 -3.32 -2.35
C LEU A 311 -6.51 -3.89 -3.39
N ALA A 312 -5.85 -5.01 -3.11
CA ALA A 312 -4.96 -5.66 -4.06
C ALA A 312 -5.68 -6.10 -5.35
N ALA A 313 -6.88 -6.67 -5.22
CA ALA A 313 -7.71 -7.02 -6.36
C ALA A 313 -8.17 -5.79 -7.16
N ALA A 314 -8.45 -4.66 -6.48
CA ALA A 314 -8.77 -3.39 -7.15
C ALA A 314 -7.57 -2.81 -7.92
N VAL A 315 -6.35 -2.94 -7.39
CA VAL A 315 -5.12 -2.54 -8.09
C VAL A 315 -4.92 -3.38 -9.35
N ASP A 316 -5.11 -4.69 -9.25
CA ASP A 316 -4.98 -5.61 -10.39
C ASP A 316 -6.01 -5.28 -11.49
N LEU A 317 -7.30 -5.17 -11.13
CA LEU A 317 -8.34 -4.77 -12.07
C LEU A 317 -8.15 -3.37 -12.65
N SER A 318 -7.41 -2.48 -11.97
CA SER A 318 -7.08 -1.16 -12.49
C SER A 318 -6.10 -1.22 -13.67
N MET A 319 -5.30 -2.28 -13.79
CA MET A 319 -4.44 -2.53 -14.96
C MET A 319 -5.30 -2.71 -16.21
N ASP A 320 -6.38 -3.49 -16.11
CA ASP A 320 -7.36 -3.65 -17.19
C ASP A 320 -8.26 -2.42 -17.35
N ALA A 321 -8.69 -1.79 -16.26
CA ALA A 321 -9.56 -0.61 -16.30
C ALA A 321 -8.87 0.60 -16.98
N CYS A 322 -7.55 0.70 -16.89
CA CYS A 322 -6.74 1.74 -17.54
C CYS A 322 -6.16 1.30 -18.91
N LYS A 323 -6.54 0.13 -19.45
CA LYS A 323 -6.17 -0.26 -20.82
C LYS A 323 -6.67 0.78 -21.84
N LEU A 324 -5.99 0.97 -22.96
CA LEU A 324 -6.48 1.89 -24.00
C LEU A 324 -7.90 1.52 -24.42
N PHE A 325 -8.77 2.51 -24.60
CA PHE A 325 -10.16 2.29 -25.01
C PHE A 325 -10.30 1.79 -26.45
N SER A 326 -9.23 1.88 -27.25
CA SER A 326 -9.13 1.22 -28.55
C SER A 326 -8.95 -0.30 -28.44
N HIS A 327 -8.50 -0.82 -27.30
CA HIS A 327 -8.32 -2.25 -27.07
C HIS A 327 -9.54 -2.83 -26.35
N LYS A 328 -9.91 -4.05 -26.74
CA LYS A 328 -10.98 -4.79 -26.08
C LYS A 328 -10.48 -5.35 -24.74
N LEU A 329 -11.34 -5.29 -23.72
CA LEU A 329 -11.13 -5.95 -22.42
C LEU A 329 -11.27 -7.47 -22.54
N ARG A 330 -10.85 -8.22 -21.52
CA ARG A 330 -11.11 -9.67 -21.39
C ARG A 330 -12.62 -9.95 -21.34
N LYS A 331 -13.05 -11.17 -21.65
CA LYS A 331 -14.49 -11.48 -21.80
C LYS A 331 -15.24 -11.38 -20.46
N GLU A 332 -14.54 -11.71 -19.39
CA GLU A 332 -14.95 -11.79 -17.99
C GLU A 332 -15.27 -10.40 -17.44
N LEU A 333 -14.53 -9.38 -17.89
CA LEU A 333 -14.69 -7.97 -17.52
C LEU A 333 -15.74 -7.23 -18.35
N ARG A 334 -16.23 -7.84 -19.43
CA ARG A 334 -17.30 -7.27 -20.25
C ARG A 334 -18.63 -7.62 -19.62
N ARG A 335 -19.51 -6.63 -19.50
CA ARG A 335 -20.90 -6.89 -19.14
C ARG A 335 -21.47 -7.82 -20.21
N GLN A 336 -21.83 -9.06 -19.85
CA GLN A 336 -22.64 -9.88 -20.72
C GLN A 336 -23.98 -9.15 -20.86
N GLN A 337 -24.17 -8.47 -22.00
CA GLN A 337 -25.53 -8.19 -22.45
C GLN A 337 -26.13 -9.56 -22.69
N SER A 338 -26.88 -10.08 -21.72
CA SER A 338 -27.81 -11.16 -21.98
C SER A 338 -28.67 -10.66 -23.14
N CYS A 339 -28.49 -11.25 -24.31
CA CYS A 339 -29.44 -11.16 -25.39
C CYS A 339 -30.73 -11.74 -24.82
N VAL A 340 -31.60 -10.88 -24.27
CA VAL A 340 -32.99 -11.26 -24.01
C VAL A 340 -33.54 -11.45 -25.40
N GLY A 341 -33.54 -12.70 -25.86
CA GLY A 341 -34.21 -13.10 -27.08
C GLY A 341 -35.65 -12.67 -26.94
N VAL A 342 -36.04 -11.68 -27.72
CA VAL A 342 -37.44 -11.44 -28.03
C VAL A 342 -37.87 -12.68 -28.81
N VAL A 343 -38.49 -13.62 -28.11
CA VAL A 343 -39.32 -14.63 -28.77
C VAL A 343 -40.53 -13.86 -29.27
N VAL A 344 -40.54 -13.59 -30.57
CA VAL A 344 -41.73 -13.16 -31.32
C VAL A 344 -42.66 -14.35 -31.43
#